data_AF-A0A250X8C4-F1
#
_entry.id   AF-A0A250X8C4-F1
#
_cell.length_a   1.000
_cell.length_b   1.000
_cell.length_c   1.000
_cell.angle_alpha   90.00
_cell.angle_beta   90.00
_cell.angle_gamma   90.00
#
_symmetry.space_group_name_H-M   'P 1'
#
loop_
_entity.id
_entity.type
_entity.pdbx_description
1 polymer ?
#
loop_
_entity_poly.entity_id
_entity_poly.type
_entity_poly.pdbx_seq_one_letter_code
_entity_poly.pdbx_strand_id
1 'polypeptide(L)'
;MRLMSAVLRSKRAATVTAADGVPPDTICSSRCFNIIAQSFGDSAKLTLHVHRDNPRISERWFKEWALRLRPAKDMHALHIEFKRGWTRRIDKADTNKLRSPSLMDMLQWVLHGVEDAVQVITITQTHPPMFHFNTQSSHSRMGAEAGLFFSQLTHLRSLRLHGALVEIHTMACPHLRQCLMISLPQLHDLVLSNNGLDAKDLETLEPAWRHLPALQSLDLGGNELFCNAACSLAIALRSLTTLTFLSLSKNYLFYDYEDELSDFQMLSSAFSGLRQLRTLDMSFLKIFAPFGCAAFLTALNNLTALSHLNLNYVHLDFNSVHSFPGFLSGPSGLQHLSMAYFSSDKINAEGFASVLRNLTGLRYLDLSNSIRLCVLFESPQLFSSLQALTRLEVLNLSAFKMQWHPLLEWNSATEFSNALTCLKQTLQHLNLSACLPSLPLESIAIVATALSGLERLQSIDLSHNSISASSMGVLGPSLGCLTTLKSVNLSSNDRDLLSEDGASHISAALIKLTGLTFLGMSEVCGLSLVGVQQLRVLTPSLAALTKLESLDLMCSVFLTEETASSVLAPALRQLSALTQLIVGDCKSINTMGSAVDLPNNES
;
A
#
# COMPACT_ATOMS: atom_id res chain seq x y z
N MET A 1 34.99 5.57 23.89
CA MET A 1 34.08 6.15 24.90
C MET A 1 33.38 7.46 24.50
N ARG A 2 33.79 8.22 23.46
CA ARG A 2 33.03 9.41 22.98
C ARG A 2 32.52 9.37 21.53
N LEU A 3 32.87 8.33 20.76
CA LEU A 3 32.30 8.06 19.42
C LEU A 3 31.07 7.12 19.44
N MET A 4 30.70 6.58 20.61
CA MET A 4 29.60 5.60 20.74
C MET A 4 28.20 6.23 20.82
N SER A 5 28.05 7.55 21.00
CA SER A 5 26.72 8.18 21.01
C SER A 5 26.20 8.56 19.61
N ALA A 6 27.03 8.46 18.57
CA ALA A 6 26.66 8.89 17.21
C ALA A 6 25.98 7.78 16.39
N VAL A 7 26.26 6.51 16.69
CA VAL A 7 25.63 5.34 16.02
C VAL A 7 24.45 4.78 16.83
N LEU A 8 24.33 5.16 18.11
CA LEU A 8 23.20 4.87 19.00
C LEU A 8 22.16 6.01 18.99
N ARG A 9 21.74 6.50 17.81
CA ARG A 9 20.55 7.36 17.74
C ARG A 9 19.30 6.49 17.85
N SER A 10 18.88 6.34 19.11
CA SER A 10 17.50 6.18 19.55
C SER A 10 16.50 6.78 18.56
N LYS A 11 15.67 5.95 17.92
CA LYS A 11 14.26 6.29 17.74
C LYS A 11 13.58 5.92 19.05
N ARG A 12 13.45 6.89 19.95
CA ARG A 12 12.42 6.82 20.98
C ARG A 12 11.11 6.62 20.25
N ALA A 13 10.38 5.55 20.60
CA ALA A 13 8.96 5.44 20.35
C ALA A 13 8.29 6.65 21.02
N ALA A 14 8.06 7.70 20.25
CA ALA A 14 7.13 8.78 20.52
C ALA A 14 6.77 9.42 19.17
N THR A 15 5.48 9.65 19.01
CA THR A 15 4.82 10.47 17.99
C THR A 15 4.84 9.97 16.55
N VAL A 16 3.65 9.54 16.12
CA VAL A 16 3.02 9.94 14.86
C VAL A 16 3.53 11.31 14.41
N THR A 17 4.43 11.33 13.43
CA THR A 17 4.75 12.44 12.53
C THR A 17 5.29 11.76 11.26
N ALA A 18 4.55 11.79 10.15
CA ALA A 18 4.73 12.80 9.11
C ALA A 18 6.20 12.91 8.69
N ALA A 19 6.51 12.38 7.50
CA ALA A 19 7.72 12.64 6.72
C ALA A 19 7.46 12.17 5.27
N ASP A 20 6.70 12.99 4.54
CA ASP A 20 7.06 13.71 3.31
C ASP A 20 8.07 13.08 2.33
N GLY A 21 7.74 13.11 1.03
CA GLY A 21 8.72 12.86 -0.05
C GLY A 21 8.25 12.17 -1.32
N VAL A 22 7.00 11.76 -1.47
CA VAL A 22 6.51 11.05 -2.66
C VAL A 22 5.13 11.59 -3.04
N PRO A 23 4.83 11.84 -4.34
CA PRO A 23 3.55 12.40 -4.77
C PRO A 23 2.35 11.56 -4.27
N PRO A 24 1.15 12.15 -4.10
CA PRO A 24 0.00 11.49 -3.48
C PRO A 24 -0.62 10.35 -4.30
N ASP A 25 -0.12 10.08 -5.50
CA ASP A 25 -0.64 9.01 -6.33
C ASP A 25 -0.27 7.66 -5.71
N THR A 26 -1.30 6.90 -5.30
CA THR A 26 -1.27 5.53 -4.72
C THR A 26 -0.97 5.35 -3.22
N ILE A 27 -0.91 6.41 -2.40
CA ILE A 27 -0.42 6.27 -1.01
C ILE A 27 -1.40 5.61 -0.01
N CYS A 28 -2.72 5.56 -0.24
CA CYS A 28 -3.63 5.11 0.83
C CYS A 28 -3.80 3.59 0.97
N SER A 29 -3.80 2.81 -0.13
CA SER A 29 -4.19 1.39 -0.03
C SER A 29 -3.07 0.47 0.49
N SER A 30 -1.82 0.70 0.08
CA SER A 30 -0.68 -0.14 0.49
C SER A 30 -0.12 0.24 1.87
N ARG A 31 -0.15 1.53 2.24
CA ARG A 31 0.34 1.97 3.57
C ARG A 31 -0.65 1.66 4.68
N CYS A 32 -1.96 1.83 4.48
CA CYS A 32 -2.95 1.46 5.50
C CYS A 32 -2.89 -0.03 5.82
N PHE A 33 -2.75 -0.91 4.81
CA PHE A 33 -2.61 -2.35 5.06
C PHE A 33 -1.28 -2.71 5.74
N ASN A 34 -0.16 -2.11 5.34
CA ASN A 34 1.15 -2.34 5.97
C ASN A 34 1.29 -1.71 7.37
N ILE A 35 0.58 -0.62 7.68
CA ILE A 35 0.57 0.03 9.01
C ILE A 35 -0.30 -0.76 10.00
N ILE A 36 -1.37 -1.41 9.52
CA ILE A 36 -2.29 -2.20 10.36
C ILE A 36 -1.79 -3.64 10.53
N ALA A 37 -0.98 -4.13 9.60
CA ALA A 37 -0.06 -5.23 9.84
C ALA A 37 1.01 -4.77 10.85
N GLN A 38 0.61 -4.58 12.11
CA GLN A 38 1.52 -4.45 13.25
C GLN A 38 2.24 -5.79 13.40
N SER A 39 3.20 -6.01 12.52
CA SER A 39 4.15 -7.09 12.59
C SER A 39 4.80 -7.02 13.97
N PHE A 40 4.75 -8.12 14.73
CA PHE A 40 5.33 -8.21 16.06
C PHE A 40 6.82 -7.81 15.96
N GLY A 41 7.18 -6.57 16.28
CA GLY A 41 8.54 -6.08 16.01
C GLY A 41 8.79 -4.58 15.92
N ASP A 42 7.79 -3.74 15.62
CA ASP A 42 8.01 -2.27 15.55
C ASP A 42 8.26 -1.62 16.94
N SER A 43 8.28 -2.43 18.00
CA SER A 43 8.67 -2.08 19.36
C SER A 43 10.14 -2.37 19.70
N ALA A 44 10.94 -2.89 18.75
CA ALA A 44 12.35 -3.16 18.96
C ALA A 44 13.10 -1.86 19.32
N LYS A 45 13.79 -1.86 20.46
CA LYS A 45 14.51 -0.68 20.96
C LYS A 45 15.79 -0.38 20.17
N LEU A 46 16.30 -1.37 19.44
CA LEU A 46 17.54 -1.29 18.69
C LEU A 46 17.45 -2.15 17.42
N THR A 47 17.58 -1.50 16.26
CA THR A 47 17.69 -2.17 14.95
C THR A 47 19.12 -2.11 14.44
N LEU A 48 19.70 -3.26 14.12
CA LEU A 48 21.00 -3.36 13.47
C LEU A 48 20.80 -3.64 11.97
N HIS A 49 21.15 -2.64 11.14
CA HIS A 49 21.18 -2.83 9.70
C HIS A 49 22.55 -3.38 9.27
N VAL A 50 22.56 -4.58 8.70
CA VAL A 50 23.76 -5.22 8.18
C VAL A 50 23.72 -5.14 6.65
N HIS A 51 24.52 -4.23 6.08
CA HIS A 51 24.66 -4.02 4.63
C HIS A 51 25.85 -4.80 4.08
N ARG A 52 25.61 -5.63 3.06
CA ARG A 52 26.60 -6.55 2.48
C ARG A 52 27.74 -5.89 1.69
N ASP A 53 27.48 -4.80 0.98
CA ASP A 53 28.35 -4.35 -0.13
C ASP A 53 29.65 -3.64 0.32
N ASN A 54 30.08 -3.83 1.57
CA ASN A 54 31.33 -3.29 2.05
C ASN A 54 32.43 -4.38 2.03
N PRO A 55 33.44 -4.28 1.15
CA PRO A 55 34.53 -5.26 1.05
C PRO A 55 35.41 -5.39 2.31
N ARG A 56 35.13 -4.60 3.37
CA ARG A 56 35.74 -4.72 4.71
C ARG A 56 34.98 -5.66 5.66
N ILE A 57 33.84 -6.22 5.26
CA ILE A 57 33.06 -7.16 6.07
C ILE A 57 33.77 -8.52 6.05
N SER A 58 34.56 -8.73 7.09
CA SER A 58 35.26 -9.98 7.39
C SER A 58 34.68 -10.57 8.67
N GLU A 59 34.90 -11.86 8.91
CA GLU A 59 34.58 -12.53 10.19
C GLU A 59 35.04 -11.71 11.41
N ARG A 60 36.20 -11.04 11.31
CA ARG A 60 36.72 -10.13 12.34
C ARG A 60 35.80 -8.94 12.61
N TRP A 61 35.22 -8.33 11.58
CA TRP A 61 34.27 -7.23 11.72
C TRP A 61 33.03 -7.68 12.51
N PHE A 62 32.48 -8.86 12.17
CA PHE A 62 31.32 -9.40 12.86
C PHE A 62 31.61 -9.74 14.33
N LYS A 63 32.76 -10.37 14.61
CA LYS A 63 33.19 -10.64 15.99
C LYS A 63 33.38 -9.37 16.82
N GLU A 64 33.97 -8.32 16.24
CA GLU A 64 34.09 -7.00 16.89
C GLU A 64 32.72 -6.37 17.17
N TRP A 65 31.76 -6.55 16.27
CA TRP A 65 30.38 -6.08 16.49
C TRP A 65 29.63 -6.88 17.55
N ALA A 66 29.79 -8.21 17.57
CA ALA A 66 29.21 -9.04 18.61
C ALA A 66 29.66 -8.60 20.01
N LEU A 67 30.95 -8.28 20.19
CA LEU A 67 31.47 -7.71 21.44
C LEU A 67 30.77 -6.40 21.83
N ARG A 68 30.44 -5.55 20.84
CA ARG A 68 29.72 -4.29 21.06
C ARG A 68 28.24 -4.48 21.38
N LEU A 69 27.64 -5.58 20.95
CA LEU A 69 26.24 -5.91 21.24
C LEU A 69 26.06 -6.55 22.62
N ARG A 70 27.08 -7.19 23.20
CA ARG A 70 26.99 -7.86 24.52
C ARG A 70 26.31 -7.04 25.63
N PRO A 71 26.51 -5.72 25.75
CA PRO A 71 25.80 -4.91 26.74
C PRO A 71 24.27 -4.87 26.54
N ALA A 72 23.77 -5.18 25.35
CA ALA A 72 22.34 -5.24 25.02
C ALA A 72 21.71 -6.61 25.32
N LYS A 73 22.46 -7.57 25.89
CA LYS A 73 21.99 -8.93 26.15
C LYS A 73 20.68 -8.98 26.97
N ASP A 74 20.53 -8.08 27.93
CA ASP A 74 19.36 -8.05 28.83
C ASP A 74 18.18 -7.22 28.28
N MET A 75 18.35 -6.57 27.11
CA MET A 75 17.32 -5.67 26.57
C MET A 75 16.11 -6.40 26.00
N HIS A 76 16.27 -7.66 25.58
CA HIS A 76 15.24 -8.50 24.96
C HIS A 76 14.38 -7.72 23.95
N ALA A 77 15.01 -6.97 23.04
CA ALA A 77 14.33 -6.11 22.08
C ALA A 77 15.20 -5.80 20.85
N LEU A 78 16.13 -6.71 20.52
CA LEU A 78 17.05 -6.54 19.40
C LEU A 78 16.37 -6.99 18.10
N HIS A 79 16.37 -6.10 17.11
CA HIS A 79 15.97 -6.38 15.73
C HIS A 79 17.21 -6.36 14.84
N ILE A 80 17.37 -7.38 14.01
CA ILE A 80 18.43 -7.41 13.01
C ILE A 80 17.84 -7.43 11.63
N GLU A 81 18.30 -6.52 10.79
CA GLU A 81 17.86 -6.40 9.42
C GLU A 81 19.05 -6.54 8.46
N PHE A 82 19.01 -7.60 7.66
CA PHE A 82 19.89 -7.79 6.52
C PHE A 82 19.20 -7.27 5.27
N LYS A 83 19.81 -6.26 4.66
CA LYS A 83 19.35 -5.63 3.43
C LYS A 83 20.45 -5.70 2.37
N ARG A 84 20.05 -5.99 1.13
CA ARG A 84 20.91 -5.81 -0.03
C ARG A 84 21.21 -4.31 -0.22
N GLY A 85 22.49 -3.97 -0.41
CA GLY A 85 22.86 -2.63 -0.86
C GLY A 85 22.50 -2.45 -2.33
N TRP A 86 22.09 -1.25 -2.73
CA TRP A 86 21.69 -0.94 -4.12
C TRP A 86 22.88 -0.90 -5.10
N THR A 87 24.04 -1.45 -4.74
CA THR A 87 25.27 -1.22 -5.48
C THR A 87 25.71 -2.43 -6.31
N ARG A 88 25.60 -2.22 -7.63
CA ARG A 88 26.15 -2.96 -8.78
C ARG A 88 25.62 -4.37 -9.05
N ARG A 89 25.26 -4.57 -10.32
CA ARG A 89 25.24 -5.90 -10.97
C ARG A 89 26.55 -6.59 -10.61
N ILE A 90 26.46 -7.68 -9.87
CA ILE A 90 27.58 -8.63 -9.77
C ILE A 90 27.73 -9.18 -11.19
N ASP A 91 28.84 -8.87 -11.84
CA ASP A 91 29.17 -9.47 -13.12
C ASP A 91 29.12 -11.00 -12.98
N LYS A 92 28.49 -11.66 -13.96
CA LYS A 92 28.34 -13.13 -14.00
C LYS A 92 29.68 -13.89 -14.03
N ALA A 93 30.82 -13.20 -13.98
CA ALA A 93 32.17 -13.74 -14.08
C ALA A 93 32.81 -14.14 -12.73
N ASP A 94 32.30 -13.69 -11.58
CA ASP A 94 32.82 -14.13 -10.26
C ASP A 94 32.27 -15.52 -9.89
N THR A 95 32.79 -16.52 -10.59
CA THR A 95 32.48 -17.94 -10.40
C THR A 95 33.21 -18.58 -9.20
N ASN A 96 33.95 -17.81 -8.41
CA ASN A 96 34.46 -18.25 -7.10
C ASN A 96 33.40 -18.08 -5.99
N LYS A 97 32.21 -18.70 -6.17
CA LYS A 97 31.14 -18.81 -5.16
C LYS A 97 31.56 -19.61 -3.90
N LEU A 98 32.77 -20.18 -3.86
CA LEU A 98 33.24 -21.15 -2.86
C LEU A 98 33.86 -20.56 -1.57
N ARG A 99 34.02 -19.23 -1.42
CA ARG A 99 34.69 -18.63 -0.24
C ARG A 99 33.92 -17.53 0.50
N SER A 100 32.69 -17.23 0.12
CA SER A 100 31.87 -16.28 0.89
C SER A 100 31.10 -17.02 2.00
N PRO A 101 31.21 -16.61 3.28
CA PRO A 101 30.47 -17.22 4.37
C PRO A 101 28.95 -17.13 4.14
N SER A 102 28.20 -18.12 4.63
CA SER A 102 26.74 -18.12 4.53
C SER A 102 26.13 -17.03 5.40
N LEU A 103 24.87 -16.66 5.13
CA LEU A 103 24.18 -15.72 6.01
C LEU A 103 23.98 -16.32 7.42
N MET A 104 23.85 -17.64 7.55
CA MET A 104 23.83 -18.31 8.85
C MET A 104 25.15 -18.15 9.61
N ASP A 105 26.30 -18.24 8.92
CA ASP A 105 27.61 -17.96 9.54
C ASP A 105 27.68 -16.50 10.00
N MET A 106 27.22 -15.57 9.15
CA MET A 106 27.15 -14.16 9.51
C MET A 106 26.23 -13.91 10.70
N LEU A 107 25.06 -14.54 10.74
CA LEU A 107 24.12 -14.46 11.86
C LEU A 107 24.78 -14.98 13.14
N GLN A 108 25.39 -16.17 13.10
CA GLN A 108 26.11 -16.75 14.23
C GLN A 108 27.21 -15.80 14.72
N TRP A 109 27.98 -15.19 13.81
CA TRP A 109 29.04 -14.27 14.20
C TRP A 109 28.53 -12.95 14.78
N VAL A 110 27.48 -12.35 14.20
CA VAL A 110 26.87 -11.09 14.68
C VAL A 110 26.25 -11.30 16.05
N LEU A 111 25.56 -12.43 16.22
CA LEU A 111 24.72 -12.71 17.39
C LEU A 111 25.46 -13.37 18.53
N HIS A 112 26.74 -13.67 18.34
CA HIS A 112 27.54 -14.38 19.34
C HIS A 112 27.55 -13.68 20.71
N GLY A 113 26.88 -14.30 21.68
CA GLY A 113 26.75 -13.81 23.06
C GLY A 113 25.57 -12.87 23.32
N VAL A 114 24.67 -12.67 22.35
CA VAL A 114 23.44 -11.88 22.46
C VAL A 114 22.21 -12.59 21.87
N GLU A 115 22.30 -13.90 21.66
CA GLU A 115 21.26 -14.74 21.06
C GLU A 115 19.91 -14.60 21.79
N ASP A 116 19.94 -14.59 23.13
CA ASP A 116 18.76 -14.44 23.97
C ASP A 116 18.09 -13.06 23.86
N ALA A 117 18.80 -12.03 23.38
CA ALA A 117 18.25 -10.67 23.29
C ALA A 117 17.43 -10.42 22.01
N VAL A 118 17.52 -11.34 21.03
CA VAL A 118 16.96 -11.19 19.70
C VAL A 118 15.48 -11.47 19.71
N GLN A 119 14.68 -10.50 19.29
CA GLN A 119 13.23 -10.66 19.11
C GLN A 119 12.82 -10.72 17.65
N VAL A 120 13.55 -10.05 16.76
CA VAL A 120 13.19 -9.97 15.34
C VAL A 120 14.42 -10.18 14.48
N ILE A 121 14.30 -11.07 13.49
CA ILE A 121 15.27 -11.23 12.41
C ILE A 121 14.55 -10.93 11.10
N THR A 122 15.07 -10.00 10.32
CA THR A 122 14.57 -9.62 8.99
C THR A 122 15.67 -9.76 7.97
N ILE A 123 15.38 -10.51 6.92
CA ILE A 123 16.31 -10.81 5.84
C ILE A 123 15.56 -10.58 4.54
N THR A 124 16.05 -9.64 3.73
CA THR A 124 15.42 -9.24 2.48
C THR A 124 16.37 -9.45 1.29
N GLN A 125 15.97 -10.29 0.33
CA GLN A 125 16.66 -10.53 -0.96
C GLN A 125 18.19 -10.43 -0.91
N THR A 126 18.83 -11.26 -0.07
CA THR A 126 20.28 -11.27 0.11
C THR A 126 20.94 -12.47 -0.59
N HIS A 127 22.07 -12.23 -1.26
CA HIS A 127 23.06 -13.28 -1.52
C HIS A 127 24.26 -13.08 -0.57
N PRO A 128 24.95 -14.13 -0.11
CA PRO A 128 24.63 -15.55 -0.30
C PRO A 128 23.35 -15.96 0.45
N PRO A 129 22.75 -17.11 0.07
CA PRO A 129 21.52 -17.60 0.69
C PRO A 129 21.61 -17.74 2.21
N MET A 130 20.45 -17.76 2.88
CA MET A 130 20.36 -18.10 4.30
C MET A 130 21.13 -19.39 4.60
N PHE A 131 20.78 -20.44 3.88
CA PHE A 131 21.37 -21.77 4.02
C PHE A 131 22.37 -22.01 2.88
N HIS A 132 23.60 -22.39 3.21
CA HIS A 132 24.60 -22.77 2.21
C HIS A 132 24.50 -24.27 1.92
N PHE A 133 24.53 -24.65 0.64
CA PHE A 133 24.46 -26.05 0.22
C PHE A 133 25.77 -26.41 -0.50
N ASN A 134 26.67 -27.11 0.20
CA ASN A 134 27.88 -27.62 -0.43
C ASN A 134 27.56 -28.91 -1.20
N THR A 135 27.73 -28.89 -2.52
CA THR A 135 27.51 -30.05 -3.40
C THR A 135 28.56 -31.16 -3.27
N GLN A 136 29.62 -30.95 -2.47
CA GLN A 136 30.69 -31.94 -2.24
C GLN A 136 30.63 -32.63 -0.86
N SER A 137 29.77 -32.19 0.06
CA SER A 137 29.62 -32.84 1.37
C SER A 137 28.32 -33.62 1.45
N SER A 138 28.42 -34.94 1.36
CA SER A 138 27.33 -35.87 1.61
C SER A 138 26.92 -35.83 3.10
N HIS A 139 25.69 -35.36 3.31
CA HIS A 139 24.79 -35.65 4.44
C HIS A 139 25.01 -35.00 5.83
N SER A 140 23.86 -34.57 6.38
CA SER A 140 23.43 -34.46 7.79
C SER A 140 24.05 -33.47 8.79
N ARG A 141 25.26 -32.95 8.62
CA ARG A 141 25.84 -32.07 9.68
C ARG A 141 25.24 -30.66 9.78
N MET A 142 24.89 -30.03 8.65
CA MET A 142 24.49 -28.62 8.64
C MET A 142 23.10 -28.35 9.25
N GLY A 143 22.16 -29.28 9.15
CA GLY A 143 20.84 -29.14 9.80
C GLY A 143 20.92 -29.13 11.33
N ALA A 144 21.90 -29.83 11.90
CA ALA A 144 22.12 -29.84 13.34
C ALA A 144 22.70 -28.51 13.84
N GLU A 145 23.68 -27.94 13.15
CA GLU A 145 24.31 -26.67 13.54
C GLU A 145 23.36 -25.47 13.39
N ALA A 146 22.57 -25.40 12.31
CA ALA A 146 21.53 -24.39 12.16
C ALA A 146 20.44 -24.55 13.22
N GLY A 147 19.96 -25.77 13.47
CA GLY A 147 19.00 -26.05 14.53
C GLY A 147 19.52 -25.67 15.93
N LEU A 148 20.79 -25.96 16.22
CA LEU A 148 21.44 -25.55 17.47
C LEU A 148 21.47 -24.03 17.63
N PHE A 149 21.80 -23.29 16.58
CA PHE A 149 21.77 -21.82 16.63
C PHE A 149 20.37 -21.28 16.90
N PHE A 150 19.35 -21.72 16.15
CA PHE A 150 17.98 -21.25 16.37
C PHE A 150 17.46 -21.63 17.76
N SER A 151 17.90 -22.77 18.33
CA SER A 151 17.52 -23.17 19.69
C SER A 151 18.01 -22.20 20.78
N GLN A 152 19.06 -21.42 20.49
CA GLN A 152 19.58 -20.36 21.36
C GLN A 152 18.79 -19.06 21.23
N LEU A 153 17.98 -18.90 20.18
CA LEU A 153 17.15 -17.71 19.95
C LEU A 153 15.81 -17.82 20.70
N THR A 154 15.90 -18.04 22.01
CA THR A 154 14.78 -18.35 22.90
C THR A 154 13.70 -17.27 22.96
N HIS A 155 14.06 -16.01 22.67
CA HIS A 155 13.16 -14.87 22.65
C HIS A 155 12.73 -14.42 21.25
N LEU A 156 13.10 -15.15 20.19
CA LEU A 156 12.74 -14.78 18.82
C LEU A 156 11.23 -14.86 18.62
N ARG A 157 10.59 -13.71 18.36
CA ARG A 157 9.15 -13.58 18.13
C ARG A 157 8.79 -13.42 16.66
N SER A 158 9.68 -12.85 15.84
CA SER A 158 9.44 -12.60 14.43
C SER A 158 10.63 -13.05 13.58
N LEU A 159 10.35 -13.88 12.58
CA LEU A 159 11.30 -14.34 11.58
C LEU A 159 10.78 -13.94 10.20
N ARG A 160 11.47 -13.00 9.55
CA ARG A 160 11.08 -12.45 8.25
C ARG A 160 12.12 -12.77 7.20
N LEU A 161 11.74 -13.62 6.26
CA LEU A 161 12.57 -14.15 5.17
C LEU A 161 12.03 -13.67 3.82
N HIS A 162 11.86 -12.37 3.64
CA HIS A 162 11.23 -11.85 2.43
C HIS A 162 12.16 -11.94 1.21
N GLY A 163 11.82 -12.81 0.26
CA GLY A 163 12.65 -13.13 -0.90
C GLY A 163 14.06 -13.61 -0.57
N ALA A 164 14.26 -14.15 0.64
CA ALA A 164 15.53 -14.70 1.08
C ALA A 164 15.81 -16.11 0.50
N LEU A 165 14.77 -16.80 0.02
CA LEU A 165 14.82 -18.19 -0.39
C LEU A 165 14.64 -18.41 -1.90
N VAL A 166 14.42 -17.37 -2.71
CA VAL A 166 14.04 -17.44 -4.15
C VAL A 166 14.84 -18.46 -4.97
N GLU A 167 16.16 -18.55 -4.79
CA GLU A 167 17.01 -19.44 -5.60
C GLU A 167 17.24 -20.82 -4.97
N ILE A 168 16.82 -21.01 -3.71
CA ILE A 168 17.22 -22.16 -2.89
C ILE A 168 16.07 -22.79 -2.11
N HIS A 169 14.82 -22.34 -2.33
CA HIS A 169 13.65 -22.72 -1.53
C HIS A 169 13.52 -24.24 -1.40
N THR A 170 13.65 -24.99 -2.49
CA THR A 170 13.62 -26.46 -2.50
C THR A 170 14.63 -27.12 -1.55
N MET A 171 15.84 -26.55 -1.40
CA MET A 171 16.86 -27.05 -0.49
C MET A 171 16.73 -26.48 0.93
N ALA A 172 16.16 -25.27 1.04
CA ALA A 172 15.99 -24.52 2.28
C ALA A 172 14.80 -24.99 3.12
N CYS A 173 13.67 -25.32 2.50
CA CYS A 173 12.43 -25.69 3.16
C CYS A 173 12.57 -26.84 4.17
N PRO A 174 13.32 -27.94 3.89
CA PRO A 174 13.57 -28.99 4.89
C PRO A 174 14.31 -28.49 6.14
N HIS A 175 15.24 -27.54 5.97
CA HIS A 175 16.00 -26.94 7.06
C HIS A 175 15.14 -25.94 7.84
N LEU A 176 14.37 -25.12 7.13
CA LEU A 176 13.40 -24.20 7.73
C LEU A 176 12.37 -24.98 8.57
N ARG A 177 11.83 -26.09 8.03
CA ARG A 177 10.95 -27.01 8.77
C ARG A 177 11.57 -27.44 10.09
N GLN A 178 12.81 -27.91 10.06
CA GLN A 178 13.52 -28.37 11.25
C GLN A 178 13.68 -27.24 12.29
N CYS A 179 14.03 -26.04 11.83
CA CYS A 179 14.19 -24.86 12.68
C CYS A 179 12.85 -24.48 13.35
N LEU A 180 11.76 -24.43 12.57
CA LEU A 180 10.43 -24.11 13.07
C LEU A 180 9.93 -25.18 14.07
N MET A 181 10.18 -26.46 13.78
CA MET A 181 9.66 -27.57 14.60
C MET A 181 10.34 -27.71 15.97
N ILE A 182 11.67 -27.54 16.02
CA ILE A 182 12.45 -27.82 17.24
C ILE A 182 12.77 -26.56 18.03
N SER A 183 13.00 -25.45 17.34
CA SER A 183 13.73 -24.32 17.92
C SER A 183 12.91 -23.05 18.10
N LEU A 184 11.75 -22.93 17.43
CA LEU A 184 10.97 -21.69 17.38
C LEU A 184 9.48 -21.83 17.73
N PRO A 185 9.05 -22.64 18.73
CA PRO A 185 7.64 -22.75 19.10
C PRO A 185 7.01 -21.43 19.60
N GLN A 186 7.85 -20.48 20.02
CA GLN A 186 7.46 -19.19 20.58
C GLN A 186 7.20 -18.09 19.53
N LEU A 187 7.30 -18.42 18.23
CA LEU A 187 7.20 -17.46 17.13
C LEU A 187 5.77 -16.91 17.01
N HIS A 188 5.63 -15.59 16.91
CA HIS A 188 4.37 -14.88 16.74
C HIS A 188 4.18 -14.40 15.28
N ASP A 189 5.26 -14.15 14.57
CA ASP A 189 5.25 -13.59 13.21
C ASP A 189 6.23 -14.34 12.30
N LEU A 190 5.72 -14.83 11.17
CA LEU A 190 6.48 -15.54 10.15
C LEU A 190 6.20 -14.93 8.77
N VAL A 191 7.22 -14.34 8.16
CA VAL A 191 7.13 -13.77 6.82
C VAL A 191 7.97 -14.61 5.86
N LEU A 192 7.30 -15.25 4.91
CA LEU A 192 7.90 -16.07 3.86
C LEU A 192 7.51 -15.54 2.46
N SER A 193 7.15 -14.26 2.35
CA SER A 193 6.74 -13.66 1.08
C SER A 193 7.87 -13.56 0.06
N ASN A 194 7.51 -13.56 -1.22
CA ASN A 194 8.40 -13.42 -2.38
C ASN A 194 9.52 -14.47 -2.44
N ASN A 195 9.33 -15.68 -1.94
CA ASN A 195 10.35 -16.73 -1.87
C ASN A 195 10.28 -17.78 -2.99
N GLY A 196 9.31 -17.66 -3.91
CA GLY A 196 9.08 -18.66 -4.95
C GLY A 196 8.58 -20.00 -4.39
N LEU A 197 7.95 -20.00 -3.20
CA LEU A 197 7.44 -21.23 -2.60
C LEU A 197 6.33 -21.83 -3.47
N ASP A 198 6.40 -23.13 -3.72
CA ASP A 198 5.38 -23.89 -4.45
C ASP A 198 4.62 -24.87 -3.53
N ALA A 199 3.76 -25.71 -4.11
CA ALA A 199 3.00 -26.72 -3.37
C ALA A 199 3.89 -27.75 -2.63
N LYS A 200 5.03 -28.14 -3.22
CA LYS A 200 5.95 -29.12 -2.63
C LYS A 200 6.70 -28.53 -1.45
N ASP A 201 7.00 -27.23 -1.50
CA ASP A 201 7.57 -26.52 -0.37
C ASP A 201 6.59 -26.46 0.82
N LEU A 202 5.31 -26.18 0.57
CA LEU A 202 4.29 -26.19 1.63
C LEU A 202 4.08 -27.60 2.21
N GLU A 203 4.07 -28.63 1.37
CA GLU A 203 4.03 -30.03 1.81
C GLU A 203 5.26 -30.37 2.66
N THR A 204 6.44 -29.92 2.25
CA THR A 204 7.67 -30.08 3.04
C THR A 204 7.53 -29.44 4.41
N LEU A 205 6.96 -28.23 4.51
CA LEU A 205 6.77 -27.50 5.76
C LEU A 205 5.61 -28.03 6.62
N GLU A 206 4.74 -28.89 6.09
CA GLU A 206 3.51 -29.38 6.76
C GLU A 206 3.73 -29.79 8.24
N PRO A 207 4.76 -30.60 8.58
CA PRO A 207 4.96 -31.04 9.96
C PRO A 207 5.25 -29.89 10.94
N ALA A 208 5.79 -28.76 10.47
CA ALA A 208 6.19 -27.67 11.34
C ALA A 208 5.00 -26.84 11.86
N TRP A 209 3.88 -26.77 11.12
CA TRP A 209 2.76 -25.88 11.47
C TRP A 209 2.13 -26.19 12.83
N ARG A 210 2.08 -27.48 13.21
CA ARG A 210 1.56 -27.93 14.51
C ARG A 210 2.44 -27.52 15.69
N HIS A 211 3.69 -27.14 15.42
CA HIS A 211 4.65 -26.72 16.43
C HIS A 211 4.73 -25.20 16.58
N LEU A 212 3.85 -24.44 15.91
CA LEU A 212 3.78 -22.98 16.00
C LEU A 212 2.44 -22.51 16.62
N PRO A 213 2.10 -22.93 17.86
CA PRO A 213 0.80 -22.62 18.47
C PRO A 213 0.63 -21.14 18.86
N ALA A 214 1.72 -20.36 18.87
CA ALA A 214 1.71 -18.95 19.22
C ALA A 214 1.65 -18.02 17.99
N LEU A 215 1.62 -18.58 16.77
CA LEU A 215 1.72 -17.78 15.55
C LEU A 215 0.45 -16.94 15.33
N GLN A 216 0.62 -15.63 15.26
CA GLN A 216 -0.44 -14.64 15.08
C GLN A 216 -0.42 -14.01 13.69
N SER A 217 0.74 -14.02 13.02
CA SER A 217 0.94 -13.42 11.71
C SER A 217 1.68 -14.38 10.78
N LEU A 218 1.09 -14.62 9.61
CA LEU A 218 1.68 -15.41 8.54
C LEU A 218 1.57 -14.65 7.20
N ASP A 219 2.69 -14.37 6.57
CA ASP A 219 2.75 -13.79 5.22
C ASP A 219 3.38 -14.78 4.23
N LEU A 220 2.56 -15.26 3.29
CA LEU A 220 2.94 -16.12 2.17
C LEU A 220 2.75 -15.41 0.82
N GLY A 221 2.64 -14.08 0.81
CA GLY A 221 2.37 -13.32 -0.41
C GLY A 221 3.50 -13.38 -1.45
N GLY A 222 3.17 -13.35 -2.74
CA GLY A 222 4.14 -13.31 -3.84
C GLY A 222 4.94 -14.60 -4.02
N ASN A 223 4.35 -15.74 -3.66
CA ASN A 223 4.92 -17.06 -3.92
C ASN A 223 4.26 -17.69 -5.15
N GLU A 224 4.71 -18.89 -5.52
CA GLU A 224 4.21 -19.65 -6.68
C GLU A 224 3.18 -20.69 -6.23
N LEU A 225 2.27 -20.31 -5.32
CA LEU A 225 1.23 -21.20 -4.82
C LEU A 225 0.09 -21.31 -5.84
N PHE A 226 0.03 -22.42 -6.59
CA PHE A 226 -1.05 -22.77 -7.52
C PHE A 226 -2.15 -23.58 -6.83
N CYS A 227 -3.17 -24.04 -7.57
CA CYS A 227 -4.29 -24.83 -7.04
C CYS A 227 -3.85 -26.09 -6.27
N ASN A 228 -2.81 -26.78 -6.74
CA ASN A 228 -2.21 -27.94 -6.06
C ASN A 228 -1.62 -27.64 -4.67
N ALA A 229 -1.44 -26.36 -4.30
CA ALA A 229 -1.00 -25.95 -2.97
C ALA A 229 -2.17 -25.83 -1.97
N ALA A 230 -3.43 -25.86 -2.44
CA ALA A 230 -4.62 -25.62 -1.62
C ALA A 230 -4.76 -26.61 -0.46
N CYS A 231 -4.48 -27.90 -0.69
CA CYS A 231 -4.48 -28.94 0.35
C CYS A 231 -3.44 -28.64 1.45
N SER A 232 -2.18 -28.45 1.08
CA SER A 232 -1.09 -28.19 2.02
C SER A 232 -1.33 -26.90 2.81
N LEU A 233 -1.87 -25.87 2.15
CA LEU A 233 -2.27 -24.63 2.81
C LEU A 233 -3.44 -24.85 3.78
N ALA A 234 -4.45 -25.66 3.41
CA ALA A 234 -5.56 -25.99 4.30
C ALA A 234 -5.09 -26.69 5.59
N ILE A 235 -4.11 -27.61 5.47
CA ILE A 235 -3.52 -28.30 6.62
C ILE A 235 -2.76 -27.30 7.51
N ALA A 236 -2.00 -26.39 6.91
CA ALA A 236 -1.31 -25.33 7.63
C ALA A 236 -2.30 -24.46 8.42
N LEU A 237 -3.32 -23.92 7.76
CA LEU A 237 -4.31 -23.02 8.37
C LEU A 237 -5.14 -23.70 9.48
N ARG A 238 -5.45 -24.99 9.35
CA ARG A 238 -6.12 -25.77 10.43
C ARG A 238 -5.26 -25.89 11.69
N SER A 239 -3.93 -25.85 11.55
CA SER A 239 -3.01 -25.91 12.69
C SER A 239 -2.80 -24.55 13.35
N LEU A 240 -2.99 -23.45 12.60
CA LEU A 240 -2.66 -22.08 13.00
C LEU A 240 -3.91 -21.28 13.41
N THR A 241 -4.64 -21.77 14.41
CA THR A 241 -5.93 -21.17 14.82
C THR A 241 -5.82 -19.84 15.58
N THR A 242 -4.61 -19.45 15.99
CA THR A 242 -4.28 -18.17 16.66
C THR A 242 -4.01 -17.03 15.68
N LEU A 243 -4.06 -17.28 14.37
CA LEU A 243 -3.78 -16.24 13.37
C LEU A 243 -4.76 -15.08 13.46
N THR A 244 -4.19 -13.88 13.57
CA THR A 244 -4.87 -12.59 13.46
C THR A 244 -4.57 -11.89 12.14
N PHE A 245 -3.45 -12.23 11.49
CA PHE A 245 -3.04 -11.70 10.19
C PHE A 245 -2.66 -12.84 9.23
N LEU A 246 -3.18 -12.79 8.01
CA LEU A 246 -2.83 -13.69 6.93
C LEU A 246 -2.70 -12.92 5.61
N SER A 247 -1.58 -13.09 4.91
CA SER A 247 -1.38 -12.59 3.55
C SER A 247 -1.13 -13.76 2.59
N LEU A 248 -1.96 -13.85 1.56
CA LEU A 248 -1.81 -14.75 0.41
C LEU A 248 -1.78 -13.96 -0.90
N SER A 249 -1.49 -12.66 -0.84
CA SER A 249 -1.44 -11.77 -1.99
C SER A 249 -0.52 -12.30 -3.09
N LYS A 250 -0.78 -11.97 -4.37
CA LYS A 250 0.08 -12.34 -5.51
C LYS A 250 0.43 -13.84 -5.58
N ASN A 251 -0.53 -14.70 -5.27
CA ASN A 251 -0.43 -16.14 -5.50
C ASN A 251 -1.43 -16.57 -6.60
N TYR A 252 -1.38 -17.84 -6.98
CA TYR A 252 -2.19 -18.43 -8.06
C TYR A 252 -3.13 -19.52 -7.53
N LEU A 253 -3.52 -19.44 -6.25
CA LEU A 253 -4.27 -20.50 -5.54
C LEU A 253 -5.57 -20.89 -6.22
N PHE A 254 -6.21 -19.97 -6.94
CA PHE A 254 -7.49 -20.21 -7.63
C PHE A 254 -7.37 -20.06 -9.16
N TYR A 255 -6.16 -20.22 -9.68
CA TYR A 255 -5.86 -20.25 -11.10
C TYR A 255 -5.92 -21.72 -11.55
N ASP A 256 -7.10 -22.20 -11.91
CA ASP A 256 -7.26 -23.57 -12.42
C ASP A 256 -8.19 -23.62 -13.64
N TYR A 257 -7.87 -24.54 -14.56
CA TYR A 257 -8.69 -24.94 -15.70
C TYR A 257 -9.30 -26.34 -15.51
N GLU A 258 -8.87 -27.10 -14.48
CA GLU A 258 -9.34 -28.46 -14.19
C GLU A 258 -10.18 -28.55 -12.89
N ASP A 259 -11.18 -29.43 -12.90
CA ASP A 259 -12.30 -29.50 -11.95
C ASP A 259 -11.97 -30.27 -10.64
N GLU A 260 -10.88 -29.98 -9.93
CA GLU A 260 -10.62 -30.59 -8.61
C GLU A 260 -11.37 -29.86 -7.48
N LEU A 261 -12.66 -30.18 -7.34
CA LEU A 261 -13.59 -29.59 -6.36
C LEU A 261 -13.17 -29.78 -4.89
N SER A 262 -12.49 -30.88 -4.55
CA SER A 262 -12.17 -31.29 -3.17
C SER A 262 -11.22 -30.33 -2.45
N ASP A 263 -10.25 -29.79 -3.18
CA ASP A 263 -9.12 -29.07 -2.60
C ASP A 263 -9.55 -27.66 -2.18
N PHE A 264 -10.39 -27.03 -2.99
CA PHE A 264 -11.03 -25.76 -2.66
C PHE A 264 -11.97 -25.86 -1.46
N GLN A 265 -12.70 -26.98 -1.32
CA GLN A 265 -13.56 -27.21 -0.15
C GLN A 265 -12.73 -27.37 1.13
N MET A 266 -11.62 -28.10 1.08
CA MET A 266 -10.70 -28.23 2.22
C MET A 266 -10.14 -26.87 2.63
N LEU A 267 -9.67 -26.07 1.68
CA LEU A 267 -9.17 -24.72 1.95
C LEU A 267 -10.26 -23.81 2.53
N SER A 268 -11.47 -23.84 1.97
CA SER A 268 -12.60 -23.04 2.48
C SER A 268 -12.97 -23.40 3.93
N SER A 269 -12.99 -24.70 4.24
CA SER A 269 -13.21 -25.17 5.61
C SER A 269 -12.11 -24.72 6.57
N ALA A 270 -10.85 -24.66 6.10
CA ALA A 270 -9.72 -24.21 6.91
C ALA A 270 -9.81 -22.73 7.23
N PHE A 271 -10.13 -21.88 6.25
CA PHE A 271 -10.41 -20.46 6.48
C PHE A 271 -11.54 -20.25 7.49
N SER A 272 -12.61 -21.03 7.39
CA SER A 272 -13.76 -20.96 8.32
C SER A 272 -13.37 -21.27 9.77
N GLY A 273 -12.25 -21.98 9.99
CA GLY A 273 -11.68 -22.23 11.31
C GLY A 273 -10.92 -21.05 11.93
N LEU A 274 -10.53 -20.05 11.13
CA LEU A 274 -9.70 -18.91 11.57
C LEU A 274 -10.54 -17.82 12.26
N ARG A 275 -11.13 -18.18 13.40
CA ARG A 275 -12.07 -17.31 14.15
C ARG A 275 -11.44 -16.06 14.76
N GLN A 276 -10.10 -15.98 14.82
CA GLN A 276 -9.38 -14.83 15.36
C GLN A 276 -8.85 -13.90 14.27
N LEU A 277 -9.02 -14.25 12.99
CA LEU A 277 -8.43 -13.52 11.88
C LEU A 277 -9.04 -12.12 11.78
N ARG A 278 -8.19 -11.10 11.96
CA ARG A 278 -8.55 -9.67 11.91
C ARG A 278 -8.21 -9.06 10.56
N THR A 279 -7.14 -9.52 9.93
CA THR A 279 -6.61 -8.95 8.70
C THR A 279 -6.34 -10.04 7.68
N LEU A 280 -6.88 -9.88 6.48
CA LEU A 280 -6.69 -10.79 5.37
C LEU A 280 -6.29 -9.99 4.11
N ASP A 281 -5.11 -10.30 3.57
CA ASP A 281 -4.66 -9.79 2.27
C ASP A 281 -4.75 -10.88 1.19
N MET A 282 -5.61 -10.63 0.21
CA MET A 282 -5.86 -11.47 -0.96
C MET A 282 -5.69 -10.65 -2.25
N SER A 283 -4.85 -9.62 -2.23
CA SER A 283 -4.62 -8.76 -3.40
C SER A 283 -3.88 -9.47 -4.53
N PHE A 284 -4.06 -9.00 -5.77
CA PHE A 284 -3.45 -9.54 -6.99
C PHE A 284 -3.78 -11.01 -7.27
N LEU A 285 -4.95 -11.49 -6.85
CA LEU A 285 -5.43 -12.82 -7.20
C LEU A 285 -6.22 -12.78 -8.50
N LYS A 286 -6.02 -13.80 -9.34
CA LYS A 286 -6.89 -14.08 -10.48
C LYS A 286 -7.62 -15.38 -10.21
N ILE A 287 -8.95 -15.31 -10.18
CA ILE A 287 -9.83 -16.43 -9.86
C ILE A 287 -10.61 -16.76 -11.12
N PHE A 288 -10.31 -17.92 -11.72
CA PHE A 288 -10.93 -18.36 -12.98
C PHE A 288 -11.92 -19.53 -12.78
N ALA A 289 -11.78 -20.29 -11.70
CA ALA A 289 -12.62 -21.45 -11.43
C ALA A 289 -13.92 -21.07 -10.69
N PRO A 290 -15.13 -21.37 -11.22
CA PRO A 290 -16.40 -21.10 -10.55
C PRO A 290 -16.51 -21.71 -9.14
N PHE A 291 -15.99 -22.92 -8.98
CA PHE A 291 -15.95 -23.61 -7.69
C PHE A 291 -14.98 -22.97 -6.71
N GLY A 292 -13.81 -22.53 -7.21
CA GLY A 292 -12.83 -21.76 -6.43
C GLY A 292 -13.43 -20.45 -5.91
N CYS A 293 -14.17 -19.73 -6.76
CA CYS A 293 -14.96 -18.56 -6.36
C CYS A 293 -15.94 -18.89 -5.23
N ALA A 294 -16.80 -19.90 -5.39
CA ALA A 294 -17.81 -20.25 -4.39
C ALA A 294 -17.18 -20.63 -3.03
N ALA A 295 -16.11 -21.42 -3.07
CA ALA A 295 -15.34 -21.81 -1.90
C ALA A 295 -14.70 -20.60 -1.20
N PHE A 296 -14.08 -19.70 -1.97
CA PHE A 296 -13.49 -18.45 -1.48
C PHE A 296 -14.52 -17.52 -0.84
N LEU A 297 -15.67 -17.32 -1.49
CA LEU A 297 -16.75 -16.47 -0.98
C LEU A 297 -17.34 -17.03 0.32
N THR A 298 -17.57 -18.35 0.37
CA THR A 298 -18.05 -19.04 1.57
C THR A 298 -17.07 -18.89 2.72
N ALA A 299 -15.77 -19.04 2.43
CA ALA A 299 -14.71 -18.84 3.41
C ALA A 299 -14.71 -17.42 3.97
N LEU A 300 -14.73 -16.41 3.10
CA LEU A 300 -14.75 -15.00 3.49
C LEU A 300 -15.94 -14.66 4.38
N ASN A 301 -17.13 -15.17 4.06
CA ASN A 301 -18.33 -14.94 4.84
C ASN A 301 -18.25 -15.55 6.26
N ASN A 302 -17.49 -16.62 6.44
CA ASN A 302 -17.34 -17.23 7.77
C ASN A 302 -16.31 -16.50 8.66
N LEU A 303 -15.53 -15.57 8.11
CA LEU A 303 -14.56 -14.76 8.85
C LEU A 303 -15.24 -13.58 9.58
N THR A 304 -16.10 -13.89 10.55
CA THR A 304 -16.89 -12.88 11.29
C THR A 304 -16.05 -11.93 12.15
N ALA A 305 -14.83 -12.34 12.50
CA ALA A 305 -13.85 -11.56 13.24
C ALA A 305 -13.07 -10.54 12.39
N LEU A 306 -13.25 -10.58 11.06
CA LEU A 306 -12.45 -9.81 10.12
C LEU A 306 -12.76 -8.31 10.25
N SER A 307 -11.69 -7.53 10.30
CA SER A 307 -11.72 -6.08 10.43
C SER A 307 -11.09 -5.38 9.22
N HIS A 308 -10.12 -6.03 8.58
CA HIS A 308 -9.37 -5.49 7.44
C HIS A 308 -9.31 -6.51 6.32
N LEU A 309 -9.78 -6.12 5.13
CA LEU A 309 -9.78 -6.95 3.94
C LEU A 309 -9.19 -6.18 2.75
N ASN A 310 -8.19 -6.78 2.10
CA ASN A 310 -7.57 -6.27 0.87
C ASN A 310 -7.84 -7.25 -0.27
N LEU A 311 -8.57 -6.77 -1.27
CA LEU A 311 -8.91 -7.44 -2.52
C LEU A 311 -8.44 -6.60 -3.74
N ASN A 312 -7.40 -5.78 -3.55
CA ASN A 312 -6.89 -4.97 -4.64
C ASN A 312 -6.39 -5.85 -5.79
N TYR A 313 -6.62 -5.43 -7.04
CA TYR A 313 -6.21 -6.17 -8.24
C TYR A 313 -6.75 -7.61 -8.28
N VAL A 314 -7.87 -7.90 -7.61
CA VAL A 314 -8.54 -9.19 -7.74
C VAL A 314 -9.40 -9.19 -9.01
N HIS A 315 -9.21 -10.23 -9.82
CA HIS A 315 -10.03 -10.48 -11.01
C HIS A 315 -10.85 -11.76 -10.79
N LEU A 316 -12.18 -11.64 -10.87
CA LEU A 316 -13.11 -12.77 -10.80
C LEU A 316 -13.71 -13.01 -12.19
N ASP A 317 -13.33 -14.10 -12.84
CA ASP A 317 -13.91 -14.50 -14.12
C ASP A 317 -15.12 -15.42 -13.89
N PHE A 318 -16.28 -15.09 -14.49
CA PHE A 318 -17.54 -15.80 -14.30
C PHE A 318 -18.07 -16.39 -15.61
N ASN A 319 -18.07 -17.72 -15.69
CA ASN A 319 -18.92 -18.44 -16.63
C ASN A 319 -20.39 -18.47 -16.13
N SER A 320 -21.07 -17.33 -16.33
CA SER A 320 -22.50 -17.13 -16.59
C SER A 320 -23.65 -17.66 -15.70
N VAL A 321 -23.50 -18.26 -14.51
CA VAL A 321 -24.70 -18.83 -13.80
C VAL A 321 -24.92 -18.41 -12.35
N HIS A 322 -23.97 -17.76 -11.68
CA HIS A 322 -24.15 -17.37 -10.28
C HIS A 322 -24.00 -15.86 -10.11
N SER A 323 -25.13 -15.17 -9.85
CA SER A 323 -25.13 -13.81 -9.32
C SER A 323 -24.47 -13.81 -7.93
N PHE A 324 -24.17 -12.62 -7.37
CA PHE A 324 -23.56 -12.46 -6.04
C PHE A 324 -24.61 -12.31 -4.90
N PRO A 325 -25.38 -13.33 -4.46
CA PRO A 325 -26.05 -13.23 -3.18
C PRO A 325 -25.03 -13.46 -2.05
N GLY A 326 -24.77 -12.43 -1.25
CA GLY A 326 -24.12 -12.59 0.05
C GLY A 326 -22.60 -12.45 0.11
N PHE A 327 -21.91 -11.91 -0.91
CA PHE A 327 -20.49 -11.56 -0.81
C PHE A 327 -20.24 -10.52 0.28
N LEU A 328 -19.42 -10.83 1.28
CA LEU A 328 -19.16 -10.02 2.49
C LEU A 328 -20.37 -9.90 3.43
N SER A 329 -21.33 -10.82 3.37
CA SER A 329 -22.51 -10.78 4.25
C SER A 329 -22.20 -11.11 5.72
N GLY A 330 -21.17 -11.93 5.96
CA GLY A 330 -20.79 -12.36 7.31
C GLY A 330 -19.81 -11.45 8.11
N PRO A 331 -18.78 -10.80 7.52
CA PRO A 331 -17.87 -9.92 8.25
C PRO A 331 -18.53 -8.56 8.59
N SER A 332 -19.54 -8.56 9.46
CA SER A 332 -20.26 -7.36 9.89
C SER A 332 -19.41 -6.38 10.70
N GLY A 333 -18.28 -6.84 11.26
CA GLY A 333 -17.31 -6.04 11.99
C GLY A 333 -16.24 -5.36 11.12
N LEU A 334 -16.35 -5.42 9.79
CA LEU A 334 -15.34 -4.90 8.86
C LEU A 334 -15.19 -3.38 9.01
N GLN A 335 -13.96 -2.93 9.22
CA GLN A 335 -13.59 -1.51 9.36
C GLN A 335 -12.84 -0.98 8.14
N HIS A 336 -12.15 -1.84 7.40
CA HIS A 336 -11.37 -1.46 6.23
C HIS A 336 -11.60 -2.45 5.09
N LEU A 337 -12.06 -1.93 3.96
CA LEU A 337 -12.26 -2.68 2.73
C LEU A 337 -11.55 -1.96 1.58
N SER A 338 -10.59 -2.65 0.97
CA SER A 338 -9.92 -2.18 -0.23
C SER A 338 -10.19 -3.15 -1.38
N MET A 339 -10.76 -2.64 -2.47
CA MET A 339 -11.06 -3.35 -3.71
C MET A 339 -10.58 -2.54 -4.92
N ALA A 340 -9.45 -1.84 -4.78
CA ALA A 340 -8.87 -1.05 -5.87
C ALA A 340 -8.48 -1.96 -7.03
N TYR A 341 -8.79 -1.59 -8.27
CA TYR A 341 -8.60 -2.43 -9.46
C TYR A 341 -9.33 -3.78 -9.42
N PHE A 342 -10.37 -3.89 -8.61
CA PHE A 342 -11.22 -5.07 -8.61
C PHE A 342 -11.99 -5.16 -9.93
N SER A 343 -12.05 -6.35 -10.49
CA SER A 343 -12.76 -6.57 -11.75
C SER A 343 -13.47 -7.90 -11.75
N SER A 344 -14.65 -7.91 -12.35
CA SER A 344 -15.45 -9.11 -12.52
C SER A 344 -16.34 -8.95 -13.73
N ASP A 345 -16.51 -10.04 -14.47
CA ASP A 345 -17.15 -10.03 -15.80
C ASP A 345 -18.67 -9.83 -15.72
N LYS A 346 -19.28 -10.25 -14.61
CA LYS A 346 -20.71 -10.08 -14.33
C LYS A 346 -20.96 -9.75 -12.86
N ILE A 347 -20.86 -8.47 -12.49
CA ILE A 347 -21.24 -8.05 -11.12
C ILE A 347 -22.72 -7.76 -10.99
N ASN A 348 -23.33 -8.38 -9.98
CA ASN A 348 -24.64 -7.97 -9.50
C ASN A 348 -24.46 -6.70 -8.65
N ALA A 349 -24.67 -5.54 -9.27
CA ALA A 349 -24.52 -4.25 -8.62
C ALA A 349 -25.44 -4.08 -7.40
N GLU A 350 -26.68 -4.55 -7.51
CA GLU A 350 -27.66 -4.51 -6.42
C GLU A 350 -27.25 -5.41 -5.26
N GLY A 351 -26.75 -6.61 -5.57
CA GLY A 351 -26.23 -7.56 -4.59
C GLY A 351 -25.07 -6.96 -3.79
N PHE A 352 -24.08 -6.39 -4.48
CA PHE A 352 -22.94 -5.72 -3.83
C PHE A 352 -23.39 -4.52 -2.99
N ALA A 353 -24.25 -3.65 -3.53
CA ALA A 353 -24.78 -2.50 -2.82
C ALA A 353 -25.52 -2.91 -1.54
N SER A 354 -26.36 -3.94 -1.61
CA SER A 354 -27.10 -4.47 -0.46
C SER A 354 -26.19 -4.94 0.67
N VAL A 355 -25.06 -5.56 0.34
CA VAL A 355 -24.09 -5.99 1.36
C VAL A 355 -23.29 -4.82 1.89
N LEU A 356 -22.84 -3.91 1.02
CA LEU A 356 -22.12 -2.70 1.42
C LEU A 356 -22.93 -1.90 2.45
N ARG A 357 -24.26 -1.80 2.26
CA ARG A 357 -25.18 -1.14 3.20
C ARG A 357 -25.11 -1.71 4.62
N ASN A 358 -24.82 -3.00 4.77
CA ASN A 358 -24.76 -3.68 6.06
C ASN A 358 -23.41 -3.50 6.78
N LEU A 359 -22.36 -3.05 6.07
CA LEU A 359 -21.02 -2.83 6.62
C LEU A 359 -20.93 -1.49 7.38
N THR A 360 -21.88 -1.22 8.28
CA THR A 360 -22.01 0.07 9.00
C THR A 360 -20.80 0.40 9.91
N GLY A 361 -19.95 -0.59 10.21
CA GLY A 361 -18.69 -0.42 10.93
C GLY A 361 -17.54 0.15 10.09
N LEU A 362 -17.71 0.28 8.78
CA LEU A 362 -16.65 0.63 7.84
C LEU A 362 -16.15 2.06 8.04
N ARG A 363 -14.82 2.21 8.12
CA ARG A 363 -14.09 3.48 8.23
C ARG A 363 -13.29 3.79 6.97
N TYR A 364 -12.86 2.77 6.24
CA TYR A 364 -12.10 2.91 5.00
C TYR A 364 -12.74 2.08 3.88
N LEU A 365 -13.03 2.75 2.76
CA LEU A 365 -13.51 2.13 1.53
C LEU A 365 -12.71 2.63 0.33
N ASP A 366 -12.08 1.70 -0.38
CA ASP A 366 -11.40 1.98 -1.63
C ASP A 366 -11.95 1.11 -2.76
N LEU A 367 -12.56 1.76 -3.75
CA LEU A 367 -13.12 1.15 -4.96
C LEU A 367 -12.40 1.65 -6.22
N SER A 368 -11.24 2.29 -6.07
CA SER A 368 -10.56 2.98 -7.16
C SER A 368 -10.22 2.08 -8.35
N ASN A 369 -10.31 2.61 -9.56
CA ASN A 369 -9.89 1.98 -10.81
C ASN A 369 -10.48 0.59 -11.07
N SER A 370 -11.66 0.32 -10.53
CA SER A 370 -12.31 -0.98 -10.65
C SER A 370 -13.03 -1.08 -12.01
N ILE A 371 -12.27 -1.45 -13.06
CA ILE A 371 -12.61 -1.28 -14.49
C ILE A 371 -13.98 -1.83 -14.91
N ARG A 372 -14.45 -2.89 -14.24
CA ARG A 372 -15.75 -3.53 -14.52
C ARG A 372 -16.81 -3.29 -13.44
N LEU A 373 -16.51 -2.40 -12.48
CA LEU A 373 -17.47 -1.87 -11.51
C LEU A 373 -18.17 -0.58 -12.00
N CYS A 374 -17.98 -0.13 -13.25
CA CYS A 374 -18.71 1.05 -13.78
C CYS A 374 -20.22 0.95 -13.55
N VAL A 375 -20.79 -0.25 -13.75
CA VAL A 375 -22.22 -0.54 -13.49
C VAL A 375 -22.62 -0.28 -12.03
N LEU A 376 -21.69 -0.34 -11.06
CA LEU A 376 -21.97 0.08 -9.68
C LEU A 376 -22.20 1.58 -9.57
N PHE A 377 -21.40 2.38 -10.27
CA PHE A 377 -21.50 3.85 -10.25
C PHE A 377 -22.70 4.37 -11.04
N GLU A 378 -23.19 3.57 -11.99
CA GLU A 378 -24.45 3.79 -12.69
C GLU A 378 -25.67 3.44 -11.81
N SER A 379 -25.48 2.61 -10.79
CA SER A 379 -26.56 2.18 -9.91
C SER A 379 -26.76 3.17 -8.75
N PRO A 380 -27.95 3.79 -8.59
CA PRO A 380 -28.25 4.64 -7.44
C PRO A 380 -28.19 3.87 -6.11
N GLN A 381 -28.25 2.53 -6.16
CA GLN A 381 -28.18 1.68 -4.98
C GLN A 381 -26.81 1.73 -4.29
N LEU A 382 -25.71 1.91 -5.03
CA LEU A 382 -24.38 2.03 -4.44
C LEU A 382 -24.34 3.25 -3.52
N PHE A 383 -24.73 4.43 -4.04
CA PHE A 383 -24.74 5.68 -3.28
C PHE A 383 -25.76 5.64 -2.13
N SER A 384 -26.93 5.04 -2.35
CA SER A 384 -27.91 4.78 -1.29
C SER A 384 -27.32 3.91 -0.16
N SER A 385 -26.38 3.02 -0.49
CA SER A 385 -25.72 2.16 0.49
C SER A 385 -24.58 2.89 1.22
N LEU A 386 -23.88 3.82 0.56
CA LEU A 386 -22.92 4.71 1.23
C LEU A 386 -23.56 5.57 2.32
N GLN A 387 -24.83 5.94 2.19
CA GLN A 387 -25.57 6.68 3.23
C GLN A 387 -25.64 5.93 4.57
N ALA A 388 -25.59 4.58 4.55
CA ALA A 388 -25.59 3.77 5.76
C ALA A 388 -24.20 3.71 6.44
N LEU A 389 -23.13 4.05 5.73
CA LEU A 389 -21.74 3.98 6.20
C LEU A 389 -21.35 5.20 7.03
N THR A 390 -22.15 5.54 8.03
CA THR A 390 -21.99 6.79 8.81
C THR A 390 -20.67 6.92 9.57
N ARG A 391 -19.87 5.84 9.69
CA ARG A 391 -18.54 5.82 10.30
C ARG A 391 -17.39 6.00 9.30
N LEU A 392 -17.69 6.19 8.02
CA LEU A 392 -16.69 6.24 6.96
C LEU A 392 -15.81 7.49 7.08
N GLU A 393 -14.51 7.28 7.24
CA GLU A 393 -13.49 8.32 7.35
C GLU A 393 -12.74 8.53 6.02
N VAL A 394 -12.59 7.45 5.23
CA VAL A 394 -11.90 7.46 3.94
C VAL A 394 -12.78 6.85 2.85
N LEU A 395 -12.99 7.60 1.77
CA LEU A 395 -13.68 7.15 0.57
C LEU A 395 -12.81 7.42 -0.66
N ASN A 396 -12.38 6.36 -1.33
CA ASN A 396 -11.62 6.45 -2.58
C ASN A 396 -12.41 5.85 -3.75
N LEU A 397 -12.78 6.69 -4.72
CA LEU A 397 -13.52 6.32 -5.92
C LEU A 397 -12.74 6.62 -7.22
N SER A 398 -11.44 6.93 -7.13
CA SER A 398 -10.66 7.44 -8.28
C SER A 398 -10.68 6.50 -9.48
N ALA A 399 -10.69 7.02 -10.72
CA ALA A 399 -10.96 6.22 -11.92
C ALA A 399 -9.94 6.36 -13.08
N PHE A 400 -8.69 6.72 -12.80
CA PHE A 400 -7.64 7.02 -13.79
C PHE A 400 -7.45 6.00 -14.94
N LYS A 401 -7.60 4.69 -14.69
CA LYS A 401 -7.43 3.64 -15.73
C LYS A 401 -8.73 3.17 -16.40
N MET A 402 -9.86 3.83 -16.12
CA MET A 402 -11.06 3.62 -16.93
C MET A 402 -10.78 4.19 -18.32
N GLN A 403 -10.70 3.34 -19.34
CA GLN A 403 -10.93 3.81 -20.70
C GLN A 403 -12.39 4.25 -20.75
N TRP A 404 -12.64 5.54 -20.47
CA TRP A 404 -13.98 6.11 -20.47
C TRP A 404 -14.57 5.96 -21.87
N HIS A 405 -15.33 4.89 -22.08
CA HIS A 405 -16.35 4.91 -23.10
C HIS A 405 -17.45 5.87 -22.61
N PRO A 406 -18.04 6.72 -23.48
CA PRO A 406 -19.04 7.74 -23.10
C PRO A 406 -20.37 7.18 -22.58
N LEU A 407 -20.40 5.97 -22.02
CA LEU A 407 -21.61 5.17 -21.98
C LEU A 407 -22.60 5.58 -20.90
N LEU A 408 -22.21 6.20 -19.77
CA LEU A 408 -23.19 6.66 -18.76
C LEU A 408 -22.71 7.89 -17.97
N GLU A 409 -23.56 8.92 -17.97
CA GLU A 409 -23.52 10.10 -17.10
C GLU A 409 -23.79 9.68 -15.63
N TRP A 410 -23.37 10.46 -14.61
CA TRP A 410 -23.88 10.26 -13.24
C TRP A 410 -25.37 10.63 -13.20
N ASN A 411 -26.22 9.70 -13.63
CA ASN A 411 -27.67 9.77 -13.40
C ASN A 411 -28.01 9.79 -11.90
N SER A 412 -27.02 9.60 -11.02
CA SER A 412 -27.17 9.52 -9.56
C SER A 412 -26.33 10.54 -8.79
N ALA A 413 -25.99 11.68 -9.39
CA ALA A 413 -25.25 12.76 -8.71
C ALA A 413 -25.97 13.23 -7.43
N THR A 414 -27.31 13.22 -7.43
CA THR A 414 -28.16 13.54 -6.28
C THR A 414 -27.99 12.51 -5.16
N GLU A 415 -28.02 11.21 -5.47
CA GLU A 415 -27.83 10.15 -4.48
C GLU A 415 -26.41 10.17 -3.91
N PHE A 416 -25.41 10.49 -4.72
CA PHE A 416 -24.04 10.68 -4.23
C PHE A 416 -23.93 11.91 -3.31
N SER A 417 -24.57 13.02 -3.66
CA SER A 417 -24.65 14.22 -2.82
C SER A 417 -25.34 13.94 -1.49
N ASN A 418 -26.43 13.16 -1.50
CA ASN A 418 -27.10 12.67 -0.30
C ASN A 418 -26.17 11.78 0.54
N ALA A 419 -25.40 10.89 -0.09
CA ALA A 419 -24.40 10.07 0.59
C ALA A 419 -23.35 10.94 1.29
N LEU A 420 -22.74 11.89 0.58
CA LEU A 420 -21.77 12.83 1.18
C LEU A 420 -22.38 13.61 2.35
N THR A 421 -23.63 14.04 2.24
CA THR A 421 -24.35 14.74 3.31
C THR A 421 -24.48 13.89 4.58
N CYS A 422 -24.73 12.58 4.44
CA CYS A 422 -24.75 11.63 5.56
C CYS A 422 -23.36 11.42 6.18
N LEU A 423 -22.29 11.58 5.39
CA LEU A 423 -20.90 11.37 5.81
C LEU A 423 -20.23 12.63 6.39
N LYS A 424 -20.92 13.78 6.43
CA LYS A 424 -20.37 15.08 6.83
C LYS A 424 -19.65 15.11 8.19
N GLN A 425 -20.08 14.25 9.12
CA GLN A 425 -19.55 14.22 10.49
C GLN A 425 -18.35 13.27 10.66
N THR A 426 -17.99 12.49 9.64
CA THR A 426 -16.98 11.44 9.76
C THR A 426 -15.94 11.44 8.66
N LEU A 427 -16.32 11.84 7.44
CA LEU A 427 -15.40 11.81 6.30
C LEU A 427 -14.25 12.80 6.48
N GLN A 428 -13.03 12.28 6.37
CA GLN A 428 -11.78 13.00 6.50
C GLN A 428 -10.98 13.00 5.19
N HIS A 429 -11.14 11.97 4.36
CA HIS A 429 -10.41 11.83 3.11
C HIS A 429 -11.36 11.40 1.99
N LEU A 430 -11.36 12.17 0.90
CA LEU A 430 -12.19 11.91 -0.27
C LEU A 430 -11.34 11.97 -1.54
N ASN A 431 -11.30 10.88 -2.30
CA ASN A 431 -10.64 10.86 -3.61
C ASN A 431 -11.67 10.67 -4.72
N LEU A 432 -11.78 11.69 -5.57
CA LEU A 432 -12.66 11.78 -6.74
C LEU A 432 -11.84 12.04 -8.02
N SER A 433 -10.57 11.62 -8.04
CA SER A 433 -9.71 11.77 -9.21
C SER A 433 -10.29 11.03 -10.42
N ALA A 434 -10.36 11.70 -11.56
CA ALA A 434 -10.96 11.19 -12.79
C ALA A 434 -12.42 10.72 -12.68
N CYS A 435 -13.22 11.25 -11.74
CA CYS A 435 -14.65 10.92 -11.59
C CYS A 435 -15.60 11.89 -12.29
N LEU A 436 -15.18 13.13 -12.53
CA LEU A 436 -15.99 14.25 -13.02
C LEU A 436 -15.87 14.62 -14.52
N PRO A 437 -14.92 14.12 -15.37
CA PRO A 437 -14.68 14.67 -16.72
C PRO A 437 -15.90 14.76 -17.65
N SER A 438 -16.84 13.83 -17.51
CA SER A 438 -18.02 13.68 -18.38
C SER A 438 -19.31 14.17 -17.72
N LEU A 439 -19.24 14.81 -16.55
CA LEU A 439 -20.43 15.26 -15.84
C LEU A 439 -20.94 16.61 -16.34
N PRO A 440 -22.27 16.79 -16.49
CA PRO A 440 -22.83 18.11 -16.77
C PRO A 440 -22.59 19.04 -15.57
N LEU A 441 -22.50 20.34 -15.83
CA LEU A 441 -22.20 21.35 -14.81
C LEU A 441 -23.21 21.33 -13.64
N GLU A 442 -24.47 21.01 -13.91
CA GLU A 442 -25.52 20.85 -12.88
C GLU A 442 -25.17 19.73 -11.88
N SER A 443 -24.73 18.57 -12.37
CA SER A 443 -24.26 17.47 -11.51
C SER A 443 -23.03 17.88 -10.70
N ILE A 444 -22.08 18.60 -11.30
CA ILE A 444 -20.91 19.14 -10.56
C ILE A 444 -21.36 20.11 -9.47
N ALA A 445 -22.35 20.96 -9.72
CA ALA A 445 -22.89 21.89 -8.73
C ALA A 445 -23.60 21.18 -7.56
N ILE A 446 -24.35 20.10 -7.84
CA ILE A 446 -24.99 19.26 -6.81
C ILE A 446 -23.93 18.63 -5.89
N VAL A 447 -22.83 18.16 -6.47
CA VAL A 447 -21.71 17.56 -5.72
C VAL A 447 -20.97 18.63 -4.93
N ALA A 448 -20.66 19.77 -5.55
CA ALA A 448 -20.02 20.91 -4.90
C ALA A 448 -20.82 21.38 -3.69
N THR A 449 -22.15 21.42 -3.79
CA THR A 449 -23.03 21.80 -2.68
C THR A 449 -22.87 20.85 -1.49
N ALA A 450 -22.87 19.53 -1.70
CA ALA A 450 -22.61 18.58 -0.62
C ALA A 450 -21.19 18.65 -0.06
N LEU A 451 -20.19 18.87 -0.93
CA LEU A 451 -18.80 19.04 -0.50
C LEU A 451 -18.66 20.15 0.53
N SER A 452 -19.38 21.28 0.37
CA SER A 452 -19.29 22.45 1.27
C SER A 452 -19.63 22.13 2.74
N GLY A 453 -20.40 21.06 3.00
CA GLY A 453 -20.79 20.63 4.33
C GLY A 453 -19.84 19.64 5.01
N LEU A 454 -18.79 19.18 4.32
CA LEU A 454 -17.83 18.20 4.85
C LEU A 454 -16.76 18.86 5.76
N GLU A 455 -17.20 19.51 6.83
CA GLU A 455 -16.35 20.36 7.68
C GLU A 455 -15.15 19.66 8.34
N ARG A 456 -15.12 18.31 8.37
CA ARG A 456 -14.00 17.52 8.91
C ARG A 456 -13.02 17.03 7.84
N LEU A 457 -13.26 17.36 6.57
CA LEU A 457 -12.46 16.89 5.45
C LEU A 457 -11.04 17.47 5.52
N GLN A 458 -10.05 16.60 5.66
CA GLN A 458 -8.63 16.94 5.72
C GLN A 458 -7.94 16.80 4.37
N SER A 459 -8.44 15.96 3.47
CA SER A 459 -7.86 15.76 2.15
C SER A 459 -8.94 15.59 1.10
N ILE A 460 -8.76 16.27 -0.03
CA ILE A 460 -9.56 16.06 -1.23
C ILE A 460 -8.66 15.95 -2.46
N ASP A 461 -8.92 14.94 -3.29
CA ASP A 461 -8.27 14.74 -4.57
C ASP A 461 -9.31 14.90 -5.70
N LEU A 462 -9.11 15.94 -6.50
CA LEU A 462 -9.91 16.32 -7.66
C LEU A 462 -9.07 16.31 -8.94
N SER A 463 -7.95 15.60 -8.97
CA SER A 463 -7.09 15.50 -10.15
C SER A 463 -7.78 14.81 -11.32
N HIS A 464 -7.27 15.00 -12.54
CA HIS A 464 -7.74 14.31 -13.75
C HIS A 464 -9.24 14.47 -14.05
N ASN A 465 -9.86 15.56 -13.62
CA ASN A 465 -11.31 15.76 -13.71
C ASN A 465 -11.74 16.67 -14.87
N SER A 466 -10.81 17.11 -15.72
CA SER A 466 -11.06 18.08 -16.78
C SER A 466 -11.88 19.28 -16.28
N ILE A 467 -11.59 19.76 -15.07
CA ILE A 467 -12.31 20.86 -14.42
C ILE A 467 -12.12 22.12 -15.27
N SER A 468 -13.22 22.66 -15.80
CA SER A 468 -13.25 23.93 -16.53
C SER A 468 -13.34 25.13 -15.58
N ALA A 469 -13.16 26.34 -16.10
CA ALA A 469 -13.41 27.57 -15.33
C ALA A 469 -14.82 27.61 -14.71
N SER A 470 -15.85 27.22 -15.47
CA SER A 470 -17.24 27.14 -15.02
C SER A 470 -17.44 26.10 -13.92
N SER A 471 -16.82 24.92 -14.07
CA SER A 471 -16.83 23.86 -13.04
C SER A 471 -16.13 24.34 -11.76
N MET A 472 -15.03 25.07 -11.90
CA MET A 472 -14.32 25.69 -10.78
C MET A 472 -15.13 26.83 -10.15
N GLY A 473 -15.99 27.49 -10.91
CA GLY A 473 -16.93 28.51 -10.42
C GLY A 473 -17.92 27.97 -9.39
N VAL A 474 -18.33 26.69 -9.52
CA VAL A 474 -19.19 26.03 -8.53
C VAL A 474 -18.39 25.30 -7.45
N LEU A 475 -17.25 24.69 -7.79
CA LEU A 475 -16.41 23.96 -6.82
C LEU A 475 -15.64 24.91 -5.88
N GLY A 476 -15.21 26.06 -6.36
CA GLY A 476 -14.33 26.99 -5.64
C GLY A 476 -14.94 27.55 -4.36
N PRO A 477 -16.18 28.08 -4.41
CA PRO A 477 -16.89 28.50 -3.20
C PRO A 477 -17.01 27.38 -2.16
N SER A 478 -17.31 26.16 -2.60
CA SER A 478 -17.43 24.99 -1.73
C SER A 478 -16.10 24.56 -1.12
N LEU A 479 -15.03 24.50 -1.90
CA LEU A 479 -13.68 24.22 -1.39
C LEU A 479 -13.26 25.27 -0.36
N GLY A 480 -13.57 26.55 -0.61
CA GLY A 480 -13.28 27.64 0.32
C GLY A 480 -13.99 27.55 1.67
N CYS A 481 -15.06 26.75 1.80
CA CYS A 481 -15.71 26.46 3.09
C CYS A 481 -14.95 25.42 3.92
N LEU A 482 -14.12 24.57 3.28
CA LEU A 482 -13.45 23.43 3.90
C LEU A 482 -12.12 23.80 4.53
N THR A 483 -12.16 24.71 5.50
CA THR A 483 -10.97 25.28 6.16
C THR A 483 -10.12 24.28 6.96
N THR A 484 -10.61 23.05 7.17
CA THR A 484 -9.89 21.94 7.79
C THR A 484 -8.99 21.16 6.82
N LEU A 485 -9.06 21.46 5.52
CA LEU A 485 -8.23 20.83 4.49
C LEU A 485 -6.75 21.09 4.75
N LYS A 486 -5.98 20.00 4.72
CA LYS A 486 -4.51 19.97 4.72
C LYS A 486 -3.97 19.62 3.33
N SER A 487 -4.73 18.90 2.52
CA SER A 487 -4.31 18.45 1.20
C SER A 487 -5.40 18.69 0.15
N VAL A 488 -5.01 19.37 -0.93
CA VAL A 488 -5.84 19.58 -2.12
C VAL A 488 -5.03 19.20 -3.34
N ASN A 489 -5.55 18.30 -4.16
CA ASN A 489 -4.96 17.96 -5.46
C ASN A 489 -5.91 18.39 -6.60
N LEU A 490 -5.45 19.33 -7.43
CA LEU A 490 -6.12 19.81 -8.64
C LEU A 490 -5.30 19.48 -9.89
N SER A 491 -4.33 18.57 -9.80
CA SER A 491 -3.44 18.26 -10.91
C SER A 491 -4.17 17.66 -12.10
N SER A 492 -3.59 17.80 -13.30
CA SER A 492 -4.09 17.20 -14.54
C SER A 492 -5.52 17.63 -14.87
N ASN A 493 -5.82 18.89 -14.59
CA ASN A 493 -7.01 19.57 -15.06
C ASN A 493 -6.58 20.51 -16.19
N ASP A 494 -6.51 19.92 -17.39
CA ASP A 494 -5.89 20.46 -18.62
C ASP A 494 -6.81 21.38 -19.44
N ARG A 495 -8.07 21.55 -19.03
CA ARG A 495 -9.02 22.49 -19.65
C ARG A 495 -8.61 23.95 -19.39
N ASP A 496 -9.54 24.89 -19.63
CA ASP A 496 -9.43 26.31 -19.32
C ASP A 496 -9.46 26.63 -17.80
N LEU A 497 -8.98 25.71 -16.94
CA LEU A 497 -8.99 25.86 -15.48
C LEU A 497 -8.27 27.13 -15.03
N LEU A 498 -7.15 27.44 -15.67
CA LEU A 498 -6.35 28.63 -15.39
C LEU A 498 -6.66 29.81 -16.34
N SER A 499 -7.86 29.84 -16.94
CA SER A 499 -8.39 31.06 -17.54
C SER A 499 -8.62 32.16 -16.47
N GLU A 500 -8.93 33.38 -16.89
CA GLU A 500 -9.13 34.54 -15.99
C GLU A 500 -10.17 34.24 -14.89
N ASP A 501 -11.32 33.70 -15.27
CA ASP A 501 -12.38 33.33 -14.32
C ASP A 501 -11.92 32.16 -13.45
N GLY A 502 -11.35 31.10 -14.03
CA GLY A 502 -10.95 29.91 -13.30
C GLY A 502 -9.86 30.20 -12.24
N ALA A 503 -8.85 30.98 -12.60
CA ALA A 503 -7.80 31.43 -11.68
C ALA A 503 -8.35 32.29 -10.53
N SER A 504 -9.35 33.13 -10.82
CA SER A 504 -10.03 33.95 -9.80
C SER A 504 -10.80 33.08 -8.81
N HIS A 505 -11.52 32.06 -9.28
CA HIS A 505 -12.24 31.12 -8.42
C HIS A 505 -11.30 30.28 -7.55
N ILE A 506 -10.18 29.79 -8.11
CA ILE A 506 -9.14 29.09 -7.34
C ILE A 506 -8.55 30.00 -6.29
N SER A 507 -8.18 31.23 -6.65
CA SER A 507 -7.61 32.19 -5.71
C SER A 507 -8.55 32.48 -4.54
N ALA A 508 -9.83 32.69 -4.83
CA ALA A 508 -10.88 32.93 -3.84
C ALA A 508 -11.10 31.73 -2.89
N ALA A 509 -10.85 30.50 -3.36
CA ALA A 509 -10.87 29.30 -2.52
C ALA A 509 -9.61 29.20 -1.66
N LEU A 510 -8.43 29.23 -2.29
CA LEU A 510 -7.13 29.02 -1.64
C LEU A 510 -6.84 30.04 -0.54
N ILE A 511 -7.25 31.30 -0.69
CA ILE A 511 -7.04 32.34 0.33
C ILE A 511 -7.68 31.97 1.68
N LYS A 512 -8.72 31.12 1.68
CA LYS A 512 -9.40 30.64 2.90
C LYS A 512 -8.73 29.39 3.49
N LEU A 513 -7.97 28.63 2.69
CA LEU A 513 -7.37 27.35 3.05
C LEU A 513 -5.97 27.51 3.68
N THR A 514 -5.82 28.40 4.66
CA THR A 514 -4.52 28.71 5.29
C THR A 514 -3.90 27.54 6.08
N GLY A 515 -4.67 26.47 6.31
CA GLY A 515 -4.21 25.23 6.94
C GLY A 515 -3.52 24.24 6.01
N LEU A 516 -3.47 24.53 4.71
CA LEU A 516 -3.00 23.60 3.68
C LEU A 516 -1.49 23.31 3.81
N THR A 517 -1.14 22.03 3.80
CA THR A 517 0.26 21.53 3.80
C THR A 517 0.65 20.93 2.44
N PHE A 518 -0.32 20.49 1.64
CA PHE A 518 -0.09 19.98 0.28
C PHE A 518 -1.04 20.65 -0.74
N LEU A 519 -0.46 21.16 -1.82
CA LEU A 519 -1.19 21.66 -3.00
C LEU A 519 -0.63 21.02 -4.27
N GLY A 520 -1.45 20.24 -4.96
CA GLY A 520 -1.15 19.68 -6.27
C GLY A 520 -1.77 20.51 -7.39
N MET A 521 -0.95 21.03 -8.29
CA MET A 521 -1.31 21.81 -9.47
C MET A 521 -0.41 21.40 -10.64
N SER A 522 -0.07 20.11 -10.74
CA SER A 522 0.67 19.56 -11.88
C SER A 522 -0.22 19.51 -13.13
N GLU A 523 0.32 19.59 -14.34
CA GLU A 523 -0.40 19.43 -15.61
C GLU A 523 -1.68 20.30 -15.76
N VAL A 524 -1.69 21.48 -15.13
CA VAL A 524 -2.77 22.47 -15.27
C VAL A 524 -2.46 23.47 -16.38
N CYS A 525 -3.43 23.69 -17.27
CA CYS A 525 -3.33 24.56 -18.44
C CYS A 525 -4.48 25.60 -18.46
N GLY A 526 -4.48 26.50 -19.45
CA GLY A 526 -5.59 27.45 -19.64
C GLY A 526 -5.23 28.87 -20.09
N LEU A 527 -3.99 29.16 -20.47
CA LEU A 527 -3.63 30.49 -20.97
C LEU A 527 -4.29 30.75 -22.34
N SER A 528 -5.13 31.78 -22.41
CA SER A 528 -5.42 32.47 -23.66
C SER A 528 -4.23 33.36 -24.05
N LEU A 529 -4.15 33.81 -25.31
CA LEU A 529 -3.12 34.71 -25.86
C LEU A 529 -2.87 36.02 -25.07
N VAL A 530 -3.65 36.30 -24.02
CA VAL A 530 -3.60 37.51 -23.17
C VAL A 530 -3.05 37.22 -21.75
N GLY A 531 -2.77 35.95 -21.42
CA GLY A 531 -3.11 35.36 -20.11
C GLY A 531 -2.13 35.39 -18.92
N VAL A 532 -0.96 36.03 -18.96
CA VAL A 532 -0.03 35.99 -17.80
C VAL A 532 -0.42 36.97 -16.70
N GLN A 533 -0.95 38.14 -17.06
CA GLN A 533 -1.31 39.18 -16.10
C GLN A 533 -2.47 38.77 -15.19
N GLN A 534 -3.40 37.97 -15.70
CA GLN A 534 -4.58 37.49 -14.99
C GLN A 534 -4.22 36.47 -13.92
N LEU A 535 -3.19 35.63 -14.14
CA LEU A 535 -2.71 34.68 -13.14
C LEU A 535 -2.11 35.34 -11.89
N ARG A 536 -1.79 36.65 -11.94
CA ARG A 536 -1.34 37.40 -10.76
C ARG A 536 -2.35 37.37 -9.63
N VAL A 537 -3.63 37.14 -9.92
CA VAL A 537 -4.68 36.94 -8.91
C VAL A 537 -4.37 35.79 -7.95
N LEU A 538 -3.56 34.80 -8.35
CA LEU A 538 -3.16 33.67 -7.51
C LEU A 538 -2.01 34.00 -6.56
N THR A 539 -1.25 35.07 -6.81
CA THR A 539 -0.09 35.44 -5.98
C THR A 539 -0.46 35.62 -4.51
N PRO A 540 -1.51 36.40 -4.14
CA PRO A 540 -1.85 36.63 -2.75
C PRO A 540 -2.38 35.37 -2.06
N SER A 541 -3.12 34.52 -2.78
CA SER A 541 -3.68 33.29 -2.22
C SER A 541 -2.61 32.23 -2.00
N LEU A 542 -1.69 32.04 -2.96
CA LEU A 542 -0.52 31.18 -2.77
C LEU A 542 0.36 31.69 -1.62
N ALA A 543 0.64 32.99 -1.56
CA ALA A 543 1.43 33.59 -0.48
C ALA A 543 0.79 33.40 0.92
N ALA A 544 -0.54 33.28 0.99
CA ALA A 544 -1.24 33.06 2.25
C ALA A 544 -1.11 31.62 2.79
N LEU A 545 -0.69 30.65 1.96
CA LEU A 545 -0.52 29.24 2.35
C LEU A 545 0.78 29.03 3.13
N THR A 546 1.01 29.79 4.19
CA THR A 546 2.27 29.81 4.96
C THR A 546 2.65 28.47 5.61
N LYS A 547 1.68 27.53 5.73
CA LYS A 547 1.88 26.16 6.23
C LYS A 547 2.14 25.13 5.12
N LEU A 548 2.22 25.56 3.86
CA LEU A 548 2.42 24.67 2.73
C LEU A 548 3.82 24.02 2.82
N GLU A 549 3.85 22.71 2.95
CA GLU A 549 5.07 21.90 3.04
C GLU A 549 5.47 21.34 1.67
N SER A 550 4.48 21.06 0.81
CA SER A 550 4.67 20.50 -0.53
C SER A 550 3.80 21.22 -1.57
N LEU A 551 4.44 21.67 -2.65
CA LEU A 551 3.79 22.28 -3.81
C LEU A 551 4.22 21.53 -5.08
N ASP A 552 3.26 20.96 -5.79
CA ASP A 552 3.50 20.27 -7.07
C ASP A 552 2.98 21.11 -8.24
N LEU A 553 3.89 21.44 -9.15
CA LEU A 553 3.68 22.27 -10.33
C LEU A 553 4.29 21.63 -11.58
N MET A 554 4.58 20.32 -11.55
CA MET A 554 5.15 19.62 -12.70
C MET A 554 4.30 19.85 -13.95
N CYS A 555 4.93 20.09 -15.11
CA CYS A 555 4.22 20.26 -16.38
C CYS A 555 3.10 21.33 -16.36
N SER A 556 3.19 22.33 -15.48
CA SER A 556 2.17 23.36 -15.33
C SER A 556 2.55 24.67 -16.01
N VAL A 557 1.55 25.46 -16.36
CA VAL A 557 1.76 26.76 -17.01
C VAL A 557 2.51 27.79 -16.16
N PHE A 558 2.55 27.56 -14.84
CA PHE A 558 3.29 28.36 -13.85
C PHE A 558 4.81 28.36 -14.06
N LEU A 559 5.32 27.44 -14.88
CA LEU A 559 6.74 27.31 -15.19
C LEU A 559 7.15 28.11 -16.45
N THR A 560 6.23 28.85 -17.08
CA THR A 560 6.60 29.83 -18.11
C THR A 560 7.35 31.00 -17.47
N GLU A 561 8.40 31.53 -18.12
CA GLU A 561 9.30 32.55 -17.56
C GLU A 561 8.55 33.75 -16.93
N GLU A 562 7.55 34.28 -17.65
CA GLU A 562 6.77 35.44 -17.20
C GLU A 562 5.87 35.11 -15.99
N THR A 563 5.21 33.93 -15.96
CA THR A 563 4.35 33.54 -14.83
C THR A 563 5.19 33.16 -13.61
N ALA A 564 6.31 32.46 -13.81
CA ALA A 564 7.24 32.08 -12.76
C ALA A 564 7.78 33.33 -12.05
N SER A 565 8.24 34.34 -12.80
CA SER A 565 8.76 35.58 -12.21
C SER A 565 7.69 36.46 -11.58
N SER A 566 6.49 36.54 -12.17
CA SER A 566 5.48 37.53 -11.76
C SER A 566 4.44 37.00 -10.75
N VAL A 567 4.23 35.68 -10.68
CA VAL A 567 3.23 35.04 -9.81
C VAL A 567 3.91 34.13 -8.79
N LEU A 568 4.75 33.21 -9.25
CA LEU A 568 5.32 32.16 -8.40
C LEU A 568 6.39 32.70 -7.45
N ALA A 569 7.38 33.42 -7.99
CA ALA A 569 8.51 33.92 -7.21
C ALA A 569 8.08 34.83 -6.04
N PRO A 570 7.12 35.77 -6.20
CA PRO A 570 6.60 36.55 -5.07
C PRO A 570 5.88 35.70 -4.02
N ALA A 571 5.12 34.67 -4.44
CA ALA A 571 4.42 33.78 -3.53
C ALA A 571 5.37 32.88 -2.74
N LEU A 572 6.32 32.24 -3.43
CA LEU A 572 7.32 31.31 -2.84
C LEU A 572 8.14 31.97 -1.73
N ARG A 573 8.43 33.28 -1.84
CA ARG A 573 9.13 34.04 -0.79
C ARG A 573 8.40 34.05 0.56
N GLN A 574 7.09 33.84 0.57
CA GLN A 574 6.25 33.83 1.77
C GLN A 574 6.01 32.42 2.32
N LEU A 575 6.34 31.37 1.55
CA LEU A 575 6.10 29.97 1.92
C LEU A 575 7.21 29.42 2.81
N SER A 576 7.29 29.91 4.05
CA SER A 576 8.36 29.56 5.00
C SER A 576 8.39 28.08 5.42
N ALA A 577 7.28 27.36 5.32
CA ALA A 577 7.17 25.94 5.65
C ALA A 577 7.50 25.00 4.49
N LEU A 578 7.74 25.52 3.28
CA LEU A 578 7.91 24.70 2.08
C LEU A 578 9.19 23.87 2.16
N THR A 579 9.04 22.55 2.12
CA THR A 579 10.15 21.59 2.11
C THR A 579 10.28 20.90 0.76
N GLN A 580 9.20 20.84 -0.02
CA GLN A 580 9.16 20.16 -1.31
C GLN A 580 8.50 21.06 -2.36
N LEU A 581 9.26 21.36 -3.41
CA LEU A 581 8.76 22.02 -4.61
C LEU A 581 9.04 21.09 -5.79
N ILE A 582 7.97 20.51 -6.34
CA ILE A 582 8.05 19.58 -7.46
C ILE A 582 7.80 20.38 -8.74
N VAL A 583 8.83 20.49 -9.57
CA VAL A 583 8.81 21.19 -10.86
C VAL A 583 9.45 20.31 -11.91
N GLY A 584 8.96 20.40 -13.16
CA GLY A 584 9.42 19.58 -14.26
C GLY A 584 8.88 20.09 -15.59
N ASP A 585 9.73 20.07 -16.61
CA ASP A 585 9.49 20.76 -17.87
C ASP A 585 8.45 20.05 -18.76
N CYS A 586 7.57 20.85 -19.34
CA CYS A 586 6.51 20.42 -20.23
C CYS A 586 7.05 20.44 -21.67
N LYS A 587 7.66 19.35 -22.14
CA LYS A 587 8.17 19.25 -23.52
C LYS A 587 7.11 19.46 -24.63
N SER A 588 5.83 19.65 -24.30
CA SER A 588 4.70 19.61 -25.23
C SER A 588 3.80 20.84 -25.28
N ILE A 589 3.95 21.87 -24.43
CA ILE A 589 2.99 23.02 -24.42
C ILE A 589 3.31 24.09 -25.49
N ASN A 590 4.54 24.11 -26.05
CA ASN A 590 4.99 25.20 -26.94
C ASN A 590 4.93 24.95 -28.47
N THR A 591 4.15 23.98 -28.99
CA THR A 591 4.08 23.78 -30.47
C THR A 591 2.89 24.46 -31.17
N MET A 592 2.33 25.53 -30.62
CA MET A 592 1.55 26.50 -31.43
C MET A 592 2.01 27.93 -31.15
N GLY A 593 3.17 28.30 -31.71
CA GLY A 593 3.56 29.70 -31.85
C GLY A 593 5.07 29.93 -31.79
N SER A 594 5.70 30.06 -32.96
CA SER A 594 7.03 30.65 -33.19
C SER A 594 8.24 29.85 -32.71
N ALA A 595 8.88 29.17 -33.67
CA ALA A 595 10.25 28.72 -33.58
C ALA A 595 11.22 29.90 -33.38
N VAL A 596 11.91 29.94 -32.25
CA VAL A 596 13.28 30.45 -32.17
C VAL A 596 14.07 29.54 -31.22
N ASP A 597 15.16 29.02 -31.75
CA ASP A 597 16.11 28.10 -31.14
C ASP A 597 16.98 28.78 -30.05
N LEU A 598 17.38 27.94 -29.06
CA LEU A 598 18.52 28.02 -28.11
C LEU A 598 18.34 28.76 -26.75
N PRO A 599 19.13 28.41 -25.72
CA PRO A 599 19.53 27.07 -25.27
C PRO A 599 19.32 26.88 -23.74
N ASN A 600 19.41 25.63 -23.30
CA ASN A 600 19.64 25.18 -21.92
C ASN A 600 20.19 26.24 -20.96
N ASN A 601 19.47 26.56 -19.89
CA ASN A 601 20.11 26.73 -18.59
C ASN A 601 19.13 26.61 -17.42
N GLU A 602 19.60 25.86 -16.43
CA GLU A 602 19.07 25.68 -15.10
C GLU A 602 18.93 27.03 -14.37
N SER A 603 17.77 27.28 -13.75
CA SER A 603 17.64 27.94 -12.44
C SER A 603 16.19 27.86 -11.95
#